data_AF-A0A2V8QPQ1-F1
#
_entry.id   AF-A0A2V8QPQ1-F1
#
_cell.length_a   1.000
_cell.length_b   1.000
_cell.length_c   1.000
_cell.angle_alpha   90.00
_cell.angle_beta   90.00
_cell.angle_gamma   90.00
#
_symmetry.space_group_name_H-M   'P 1'
#
loop_
_entity.id
_entity.type
_entity.pdbx_description
1 polymer ?
#
loop_
_entity_poly.entity_id
_entity_poly.type
_entity_poly.pdbx_seq_one_letter_code
_entity_poly.pdbx_strand_id
1 'polypeptide(L)'
;MKRFALKVKIALALAVIATFVTASAFARAGKQDFTLHNQTGVEIHSLYVSPHSADDWEEDILGKDTLASGESIKITFDDRDKHVHWDLKVTDKDGNALEWYDLNLV
;
A
#
# COMPACT_ATOMS: atom_id res chain seq x y z
N MET A 1 -51.48 -21.61 27.33
CA MET A 1 -51.18 -20.69 26.21
C MET A 1 -50.80 -19.26 26.61
N LYS A 2 -50.47 -18.95 27.88
CA LYS A 2 -50.06 -17.58 28.32
C LYS A 2 -48.58 -17.42 28.69
N ARG A 3 -47.80 -18.51 28.75
CA ARG A 3 -46.36 -18.51 29.13
C ARG A 3 -45.39 -18.43 27.94
N PHE A 4 -45.88 -18.60 26.71
CA PHE A 4 -45.06 -18.54 25.49
C PHE A 4 -44.87 -17.10 24.99
N ALA A 5 -45.90 -16.25 25.14
CA ALA A 5 -45.87 -14.84 24.74
C ALA A 5 -44.93 -13.95 25.57
N LEU A 6 -44.52 -14.39 26.78
CA LEU A 6 -43.63 -13.60 27.65
C LEU A 6 -42.14 -13.78 27.29
N LYS A 7 -41.75 -14.95 26.76
CA LYS A 7 -40.34 -15.21 26.37
C LYS A 7 -39.95 -14.50 25.07
N VAL A 8 -40.92 -14.19 24.21
CA VAL A 8 -40.69 -13.48 22.94
C VAL A 8 -40.44 -11.99 23.16
N LYS A 9 -40.96 -11.39 24.23
CA LYS A 9 -40.75 -9.95 24.51
C LYS A 9 -39.39 -9.64 25.15
N ILE A 10 -38.73 -10.61 25.77
CA ILE A 10 -37.40 -10.42 26.38
C ILE A 10 -36.28 -10.63 25.36
N ALA A 11 -36.53 -11.39 24.28
CA ALA A 11 -35.58 -11.54 23.18
C ALA A 11 -35.45 -10.27 22.31
N LEU A 12 -36.37 -9.30 22.44
CA LEU A 12 -36.38 -8.08 21.63
C LEU A 12 -35.63 -6.89 22.27
N ALA A 13 -35.09 -7.05 23.49
CA ALA A 13 -34.37 -5.99 24.20
C ALA A 13 -32.83 -6.07 24.04
N LEU A 14 -32.29 -7.10 23.39
CA LEU A 14 -30.85 -7.29 23.19
C LEU A 14 -30.37 -7.07 21.74
N ALA A 15 -31.28 -6.80 20.81
CA ALA A 15 -30.97 -6.76 19.38
C ALA A 15 -30.80 -5.34 18.79
N VAL A 16 -30.78 -4.28 19.62
CA VAL A 16 -30.79 -2.88 19.15
C VAL A 16 -29.46 -2.13 19.38
N ILE A 17 -28.42 -2.77 19.95
CA ILE A 17 -27.10 -2.13 20.19
C ILE A 17 -25.98 -2.97 19.56
N ALA A 18 -26.15 -3.42 18.32
CA ALA A 18 -25.12 -4.19 17.62
C ALA A 18 -24.90 -3.75 16.16
N THR A 19 -25.27 -2.51 15.84
CA THR A 19 -25.17 -1.99 14.47
C THR A 19 -24.33 -0.73 14.43
N PHE A 20 -23.20 -0.84 13.72
CA PHE A 20 -22.34 0.23 13.20
C PHE A 20 -21.27 0.81 14.12
N VAL A 21 -20.35 -0.03 14.59
CA VAL A 21 -18.94 0.41 14.68
C VAL A 21 -18.16 -0.25 13.56
N THR A 22 -18.44 0.15 12.31
CA THR A 22 -17.45 0.00 11.24
C THR A 22 -16.44 1.11 11.44
N ALA A 23 -15.46 0.89 12.31
CA ALA A 23 -14.28 1.76 12.33
C ALA A 23 -13.64 1.64 10.95
N SER A 24 -13.84 2.64 10.10
CA SER A 24 -13.07 2.79 8.87
C SER A 24 -11.62 2.91 9.32
N ALA A 25 -10.84 1.85 9.13
CA ALA A 25 -9.41 1.93 9.25
C ALA A 25 -8.95 2.88 8.15
N PHE A 26 -8.76 4.15 8.49
CA PHE A 26 -8.06 5.06 7.61
C PHE A 26 -6.66 4.49 7.45
N ALA A 27 -6.38 3.90 6.29
CA ALA A 27 -5.03 3.58 5.90
C ALA A 27 -4.25 4.89 6.00
N ARG A 28 -3.39 5.00 7.02
CA ARG A 28 -2.52 6.16 7.18
C ARG A 28 -1.44 6.00 6.13
N ALA A 29 -1.60 6.69 5.01
CA ALA A 29 -0.52 6.80 4.03
C ALA A 29 0.73 7.31 4.75
N GLY A 30 1.86 6.65 4.55
CA GLY A 30 3.16 7.17 4.95
C GLY A 30 3.38 8.53 4.30
N LYS A 31 4.12 9.44 4.94
CA LYS A 31 4.45 10.74 4.30
C LYS A 31 5.18 10.54 2.97
N GLN A 32 5.93 9.45 2.92
CA GLN A 32 6.69 8.98 1.78
C GLN A 32 5.92 8.10 0.78
N ASP A 33 4.64 7.83 0.99
CA ASP A 33 3.85 7.09 0.00
C ASP A 33 3.72 7.91 -1.28
N PHE A 34 3.95 7.27 -2.43
CA PHE A 34 3.79 7.89 -3.74
C PHE A 34 3.17 6.94 -4.75
N THR A 35 2.67 7.49 -5.85
CA THR A 35 2.22 6.71 -7.00
C THR A 35 3.25 6.84 -8.11
N LEU A 36 3.79 5.71 -8.57
CA LEU A 36 4.62 5.67 -9.75
C LEU A 36 3.74 5.52 -10.99
N HIS A 37 3.87 6.44 -11.94
CA HIS A 37 3.19 6.39 -13.22
C HIS A 37 4.18 6.01 -14.31
N ASN A 38 4.00 4.85 -14.95
CA ASN A 38 4.86 4.47 -16.06
C ASN A 38 4.40 5.17 -17.35
N GLN A 39 5.04 6.28 -17.70
CA GLN A 39 4.79 7.01 -18.94
C GLN A 39 5.97 6.95 -19.91
N THR A 40 6.86 5.97 -19.73
CA THR A 40 8.11 5.85 -20.50
C THR A 40 7.89 5.34 -21.93
N GLY A 41 6.75 4.68 -22.20
CA GLY A 41 6.54 3.94 -23.45
C GLY A 41 7.08 2.51 -23.43
N VAL A 42 7.69 2.07 -22.33
CA VAL A 42 8.31 0.75 -22.14
C VAL A 42 7.73 0.09 -20.89
N GLU A 43 7.65 -1.24 -20.88
CA GLU A 43 7.22 -2.01 -19.70
C GLU A 43 8.33 -2.11 -18.67
N ILE A 44 8.04 -1.69 -17.43
CA ILE A 44 8.94 -1.82 -16.30
C ILE A 44 8.84 -3.24 -15.75
N HIS A 45 9.96 -3.93 -15.67
CA HIS A 45 10.06 -5.31 -15.21
C HIS A 45 10.48 -5.43 -13.74
N SER A 46 11.27 -4.48 -13.23
CA SER A 46 11.59 -4.41 -11.80
C SER A 46 11.60 -2.98 -11.31
N LEU A 47 11.22 -2.80 -10.05
CA LEU A 47 11.14 -1.51 -9.36
C LEU A 47 11.74 -1.64 -7.96
N TYR A 48 12.74 -0.84 -7.67
CA TYR A 48 13.43 -0.83 -6.38
C TYR A 48 13.28 0.55 -5.73
N VAL A 49 13.05 0.55 -4.42
CA VAL A 49 13.08 1.75 -3.59
C VAL A 49 13.85 1.43 -2.32
N SER A 50 15.02 2.02 -2.14
CA SER A 50 15.91 1.76 -1.01
C SER A 50 16.28 3.06 -0.27
N PRO A 51 16.59 3.03 1.03
CA PRO A 51 17.14 4.20 1.71
C PRO A 51 18.41 4.66 1.00
N HIS A 52 18.63 5.97 0.86
CA HIS A 52 19.84 6.49 0.20
C HIS A 52 21.15 6.07 0.91
N SER A 53 21.06 5.68 2.18
CA SER A 53 22.19 5.17 2.96
C SER A 53 22.44 3.66 2.81
N ALA A 54 21.63 2.95 2.04
CA ALA A 54 21.81 1.52 1.79
C ALA A 54 22.95 1.28 0.79
N ASP A 55 23.73 0.22 1.01
CA ASP A 55 24.85 -0.13 0.13
C ASP A 55 24.39 -0.91 -1.12
N ASP A 56 23.20 -1.52 -1.08
CA ASP A 56 22.63 -2.34 -2.15
C ASP A 56 21.18 -1.93 -2.45
N TRP A 57 20.72 -2.28 -3.65
CA TRP A 57 19.30 -2.20 -3.99
C TRP A 57 18.57 -3.34 -3.28
N GLU A 58 17.61 -2.98 -2.43
CA GLU A 58 16.76 -3.90 -1.66
C GLU A 58 15.85 -4.76 -2.56
N GLU A 59 14.70 -5.21 -2.07
CA GLU A 59 13.80 -6.07 -2.85
C GLU A 59 13.11 -5.35 -4.02
N ASP A 60 12.80 -6.13 -5.07
CA ASP A 60 11.93 -5.69 -6.17
C ASP A 60 10.47 -5.64 -5.69
N ILE A 61 9.88 -4.45 -5.75
CA ILE A 61 8.53 -4.16 -5.30
C ILE A 61 7.48 -4.84 -6.20
N LEU A 62 7.76 -5.06 -7.49
CA LEU A 62 6.81 -5.71 -8.41
C LEU A 62 6.81 -7.24 -8.23
N GLY A 63 7.90 -7.81 -7.71
CA GLY A 63 8.02 -9.23 -7.44
C GLY A 63 7.98 -10.09 -8.71
N LYS A 64 6.80 -10.62 -9.05
CA LYS A 64 6.60 -11.44 -10.27
C LYS A 64 5.80 -10.72 -11.35
N ASP A 65 5.24 -9.56 -11.02
CA ASP A 65 4.45 -8.75 -11.92
C ASP A 65 5.33 -7.75 -12.67
N THR A 66 4.76 -7.09 -13.67
CA THR A 66 5.37 -6.00 -14.42
C THR A 66 4.45 -4.78 -14.36
N LEU A 67 4.97 -3.61 -14.73
CA LEU A 67 4.18 -2.39 -14.83
C LEU A 67 4.19 -1.88 -16.27
N ALA A 68 3.09 -2.10 -16.99
CA ALA A 68 3.02 -1.74 -18.40
C ALA A 68 3.01 -0.21 -18.61
N SER A 69 3.36 0.22 -19.83
CA SER A 69 3.27 1.64 -20.17
C SER A 69 1.83 2.14 -20.08
N GLY A 70 1.62 3.26 -19.40
CA GLY A 70 0.32 3.84 -19.10
C GLY A 70 -0.26 3.39 -17.76
N GLU A 71 0.31 2.37 -17.11
CA GLU A 71 -0.14 1.89 -15.81
C GLU A 71 0.50 2.66 -14.66
N SER A 72 0.00 2.41 -13.46
CA SER A 72 0.50 3.04 -12.25
C SER A 72 0.37 2.12 -11.04
N ILE A 73 1.33 2.22 -10.13
CA ILE A 73 1.33 1.47 -8.88
C ILE A 73 1.48 2.43 -7.71
N LYS A 74 0.76 2.16 -6.63
CA LYS A 74 0.92 2.87 -5.37
C LYS A 74 2.01 2.18 -4.56
N ILE A 75 3.04 2.93 -4.19
CA ILE A 75 4.10 2.49 -3.29
C ILE A 75 3.72 2.94 -1.87
N THR A 76 3.66 1.98 -0.95
CA THR A 76 3.33 2.21 0.45
C THR A 76 4.48 1.76 1.32
N PHE A 77 4.87 2.61 2.27
CA PHE A 77 5.94 2.31 3.21
C PHE A 77 5.34 1.81 4.51
N ASP A 78 5.60 0.53 4.84
CA ASP A 78 5.18 -0.06 6.10
C ASP A 78 5.99 0.48 7.28
N ASP A 79 7.27 0.75 7.03
CA ASP A 79 8.16 1.33 8.01
C ASP A 79 7.89 2.82 8.18
N ARG A 80 7.38 3.15 9.36
CA ARG A 80 7.22 4.53 9.84
C ARG A 80 8.58 5.13 10.27
N ASP A 81 9.69 4.58 9.78
CA ASP A 81 11.04 4.81 10.29
C ASP A 81 11.87 5.81 9.46
N LYS A 82 12.40 6.78 10.21
CA LYS A 82 13.66 7.56 10.18
C LYS A 82 14.35 8.04 8.90
N HIS A 83 14.05 7.53 7.70
CA HIS A 83 14.76 7.93 6.48
C HIS A 83 14.00 9.02 5.74
N VAL A 84 14.69 10.12 5.44
CA VAL A 84 14.15 11.23 4.64
C VAL A 84 14.46 11.03 3.16
N HIS A 85 15.63 10.46 2.87
CA HIS A 85 16.19 10.35 1.51
C HIS A 85 16.21 8.91 1.02
N TRP A 86 15.80 8.72 -0.23
CA TRP A 86 15.57 7.43 -0.86
C TRP A 86 16.11 7.42 -2.29
N ASP A 87 16.48 6.23 -2.75
CA ASP A 87 16.88 5.98 -4.12
C ASP A 87 15.81 5.13 -4.82
N LEU A 88 15.64 5.35 -6.12
CA LEU A 88 14.65 4.68 -6.96
C LEU A 88 15.35 4.11 -8.18
N LYS A 89 15.06 2.86 -8.52
CA LYS A 89 15.52 2.25 -9.77
C LYS A 89 14.37 1.52 -10.45
N VAL A 90 14.27 1.69 -11.77
CA VAL A 90 13.39 0.88 -12.62
C VAL A 90 14.21 0.23 -13.72
N THR A 91 13.87 -1.00 -14.09
CA THR A 91 14.53 -1.71 -15.19
C THR A 91 13.53 -2.29 -16.17
N ASP A 92 13.92 -2.40 -17.45
CA ASP A 92 13.18 -3.17 -18.46
C ASP A 92 13.63 -4.64 -18.51
N LYS A 93 13.05 -5.43 -19.42
CA LYS A 93 13.37 -6.85 -19.62
C LYS A 93 14.82 -7.12 -20.06
N ASP A 94 15.48 -6.12 -20.66
CA ASP A 94 16.82 -6.24 -21.21
C ASP A 94 17.88 -5.75 -20.22
N GLY A 95 17.45 -5.28 -19.03
CA GLY A 95 18.31 -4.77 -17.96
C GLY A 95 18.70 -3.31 -18.14
N ASN A 96 18.08 -2.56 -19.07
CA ASN A 96 18.27 -1.12 -19.13
C ASN A 96 17.61 -0.49 -17.91
N ALA A 97 18.30 0.46 -17.28
CA ALA A 97 17.87 1.04 -16.01
C ALA A 97 17.72 2.57 -16.10
N LEU A 98 16.76 3.08 -15.33
CA LEU A 98 16.72 4.48 -14.91
C LEU A 98 16.84 4.51 -13.39
N GLU A 99 17.77 5.34 -12.90
CA GLU A 99 18.10 5.45 -11.48
C GLU A 99 17.99 6.92 -11.04
N TRP A 100 17.39 7.12 -9.88
CA TRP A 100 17.30 8.41 -9.20
C TRP A 100 17.84 8.25 -7.79
N TYR A 101 18.64 9.22 -7.36
CA TYR A 101 19.32 9.21 -6.08
C TYR A 101 18.91 10.39 -5.22
N ASP A 102 19.00 10.22 -3.90
CA ASP A 102 18.83 11.27 -2.88
C ASP A 102 17.46 11.98 -2.96
N LEU A 103 16.41 11.23 -3.27
CA LEU A 103 15.04 11.75 -3.33
C LEU A 103 14.52 12.00 -1.92
N ASN A 104 14.17 13.25 -1.62
CA ASN A 104 13.42 13.57 -0.42
C ASN A 104 11.94 13.21 -0.61
N LEU A 105 11.47 12.19 0.10
CA LEU A 105 10.09 11.71 0.03
C LEU A 105 9.24 12.14 1.25
N VAL A 106 9.70 13.03 2.14
CA VAL A 106 9.00 13.37 3.41
C VAL A 106 8.56 14.83 3.50
#